data_AF-A0A847JHE0-F1
#
_entry.id   AF-A0A847JHE0-F1
#
_cell.length_a   1.000
_cell.length_b   1.000
_cell.length_c   1.000
_cell.angle_alpha   90.00
_cell.angle_beta   90.00
_cell.angle_gamma   90.00
#
_symmetry.space_group_name_H-M   'P 1'
#
loop_
_entity.id
_entity.type
_entity.pdbx_description
1 polymer ?
#
loop_
_entity_poly.entity_id
_entity_poly.type
_entity_poly.pdbx_seq_one_letter_code
_entity_poly.pdbx_strand_id
1 'polypeptide(L)'
;WSSILRAVSAQTSYHWVYRQSLKPWLVADLMILNSQMPRSLAACYESLTRNLDLIAQHYGRQGASQRAARSTFLRLQSTDIDAIIAAGLHEFLSGFVAENTRLGALIAEQYLV
;
A
#
# COMPACT_ATOMS: atom_id res chain seq x y z
N TRP A 1 11.79 15.02 -3.98
CA TRP A 1 12.04 13.56 -3.96
C TRP A 1 13.03 13.12 -2.88
N SER A 2 14.23 13.71 -2.77
CA SER A 2 15.16 13.42 -1.64
C SER A 2 14.55 13.70 -0.26
N SER A 3 13.75 14.76 -0.12
CA SER A 3 13.04 15.08 1.13
C SER A 3 11.99 14.04 1.52
N ILE A 4 11.29 13.44 0.54
CA ILE A 4 10.33 12.34 0.78
C ILE A 4 11.09 11.10 1.26
N LEU A 5 12.14 10.69 0.54
CA LEU A 5 12.96 9.54 0.94
C LEU A 5 13.62 9.73 2.31
N ARG A 6 14.00 10.95 2.67
CA ARG A 6 14.54 11.26 4.01
C ARG A 6 13.45 11.19 5.09
N ALA A 7 12.26 11.71 4.83
CA ALA A 7 11.11 11.63 5.74
C ALA A 7 10.66 10.19 5.97
N VAL A 8 10.79 9.34 4.95
CA VAL A 8 10.52 7.91 5.05
C VAL A 8 11.77 7.04 5.18
N SER A 9 12.88 7.56 5.75
CA SER A 9 14.17 6.85 6.01
C SER A 9 14.59 5.85 4.91
N ALA A 10 14.23 6.11 3.65
CA ALA A 10 14.37 5.21 2.52
C ALA A 10 15.54 5.61 1.63
N GLN A 11 16.31 6.62 2.02
CA GLN A 11 17.43 7.15 1.26
C GLN A 11 18.54 6.10 1.05
N THR A 12 18.79 5.26 2.07
CA THR A 12 19.74 4.13 2.01
C THR A 12 19.20 2.97 1.19
N SER A 13 17.93 2.59 1.40
CA SER A 13 17.26 1.52 0.65
C SER A 13 17.16 1.82 -0.84
N TYR A 14 16.92 3.08 -1.22
CA TYR A 14 16.88 3.50 -2.63
C TYR A 14 18.21 3.24 -3.35
N HIS A 15 19.34 3.60 -2.73
CA HIS A 15 20.66 3.37 -3.30
C HIS A 15 21.02 1.89 -3.38
N TRP A 16 20.51 1.08 -2.44
CA TRP A 16 20.73 -0.36 -2.42
C TRP A 16 20.01 -1.09 -3.56
N VAL A 17 18.78 -0.65 -3.87
CA VAL A 17 17.92 -1.31 -4.88
C VAL A 17 18.21 -0.82 -6.30
N TYR A 18 18.32 0.49 -6.55
CA TYR A 18 18.33 1.01 -7.92
C TYR A 18 19.70 1.42 -8.46
N ARG A 19 20.72 1.64 -7.60
CA ARG A 19 22.11 2.03 -7.96
C ARG A 19 22.23 3.12 -9.06
N GLN A 20 21.19 3.92 -9.30
CA GLN A 20 21.07 4.91 -10.37
C GLN A 20 20.69 6.28 -9.79
N SER A 21 20.85 7.33 -10.59
CA SER A 21 20.37 8.67 -10.27
C SER A 21 18.85 8.68 -10.01
N LEU A 22 18.45 9.56 -9.09
CA LEU A 22 17.10 9.63 -8.52
C LEU A 22 16.04 9.93 -9.60
N LYS A 23 15.30 8.90 -10.03
CA LYS A 23 14.20 9.01 -11.01
C LYS A 23 12.84 8.99 -10.31
N PRO A 24 11.92 9.94 -10.57
CA PRO A 24 10.62 10.02 -9.90
C PRO A 24 9.79 8.74 -9.96
N TRP A 25 9.75 8.05 -11.10
CA TRP A 25 8.99 6.80 -11.26
C TRP A 25 9.57 5.64 -10.46
N LEU A 26 10.91 5.54 -10.31
CA LEU A 26 11.54 4.53 -9.45
C LEU A 26 11.24 4.78 -7.97
N VAL A 27 11.06 6.04 -7.57
CA VAL A 27 10.62 6.35 -6.19
C VAL A 27 9.17 5.94 -5.99
N ALA A 28 8.31 6.18 -6.98
CA ALA A 28 6.92 5.73 -6.95
C ALA A 28 6.82 4.20 -6.88
N ASP A 29 7.59 3.47 -7.71
CA ASP A 29 7.69 2.01 -7.67
C ASP A 29 8.09 1.51 -6.26
N LEU A 30 9.17 2.07 -5.71
CA LEU A 30 9.68 1.71 -4.40
C LEU A 30 8.67 1.96 -3.27
N MET A 31 7.89 3.04 -3.35
CA MET A 31 6.96 3.43 -2.30
C MET A 31 5.55 2.85 -2.49
N ILE A 32 5.21 2.36 -3.67
CA ILE A 32 3.87 1.84 -3.96
C ILE A 32 3.89 0.32 -4.04
N LEU A 33 4.73 -0.25 -4.91
CA LEU A 33 4.62 -1.65 -5.33
C LEU A 33 5.67 -2.57 -4.67
N ASN A 34 6.81 -2.02 -4.22
CA ASN A 34 7.90 -2.84 -3.71
C ASN A 34 7.60 -3.44 -2.31
N SER A 35 7.25 -4.73 -2.26
CA SER A 35 6.95 -5.45 -1.02
C SER A 35 8.13 -5.60 -0.05
N GLN A 36 9.37 -5.47 -0.53
CA GLN A 36 10.57 -5.52 0.33
C GLN A 36 10.82 -4.19 1.06
N MET A 37 10.18 -3.10 0.62
CA MET A 37 10.18 -1.82 1.33
C MET A 37 9.08 -1.85 2.40
N PRO A 38 9.37 -1.86 3.71
CA PRO A 38 8.36 -2.04 4.76
C PRO A 38 7.28 -0.94 4.78
N ARG A 39 7.59 0.22 4.19
CA ARG A 39 6.69 1.38 4.11
C ARG A 39 6.04 1.55 2.75
N SER A 40 6.21 0.59 1.84
CA SER A 40 5.46 0.64 0.59
C SER A 40 3.99 0.33 0.83
N LEU A 41 3.12 0.83 -0.05
CA LEU A 41 1.69 0.54 0.03
C LEU A 41 1.43 -0.98 -0.05
N ALA A 42 2.15 -1.70 -0.91
CA ALA A 42 2.07 -3.15 -1.03
C ALA A 42 2.42 -3.87 0.28
N ALA A 43 3.56 -3.54 0.92
CA ALA A 43 3.97 -4.17 2.17
C ALA A 43 3.01 -3.84 3.34
N CYS A 44 2.53 -2.60 3.39
CA CYS A 44 1.54 -2.19 4.39
C CYS A 44 0.22 -2.95 4.21
N TYR A 45 -0.27 -3.11 2.98
CA TYR A 45 -1.53 -3.83 2.71
C TYR A 45 -1.41 -5.34 2.89
N GLU A 46 -0.24 -5.93 2.64
CA GLU A 46 0.02 -7.32 3.00
C GLU A 46 -0.13 -7.53 4.51
N SER A 47 0.56 -6.70 5.29
CA SER A 47 0.54 -6.76 6.76
C SER A 47 -0.85 -6.48 7.32
N LEU A 48 -1.55 -5.49 6.75
CA LEU A 48 -2.91 -5.14 7.13
C LEU A 48 -3.87 -6.32 6.88
N THR A 49 -3.81 -6.93 5.69
CA THR A 49 -4.68 -8.07 5.36
C THR A 49 -4.44 -9.24 6.31
N ARG A 50 -3.17 -9.54 6.61
CA ARG A 50 -2.79 -10.58 7.58
C ARG A 50 -3.34 -10.29 8.98
N ASN A 51 -3.23 -9.06 9.46
CA ASN A 51 -3.74 -8.66 10.76
C ASN A 51 -5.27 -8.72 10.83
N LEU A 52 -5.97 -8.30 9.77
CA LEU A 52 -7.43 -8.42 9.72
C LEU A 52 -7.90 -9.88 9.71
N ASP A 53 -7.15 -10.78 9.06
CA ASP A 53 -7.44 -12.21 9.09
C ASP A 53 -7.25 -12.80 10.50
N LEU A 54 -6.21 -12.38 11.24
CA LEU A 54 -5.99 -12.78 12.64
C LEU A 54 -7.12 -12.31 13.57
N ILE A 55 -7.55 -11.05 13.43
CA ILE A 55 -8.68 -10.50 14.19
C ILE A 55 -9.96 -11.29 13.84
N ALA A 56 -10.19 -11.58 12.56
CA ALA A 56 -11.34 -12.36 12.13
C ALA A 56 -11.41 -13.74 12.78
N GLN A 57 -10.26 -14.42 12.89
CA GLN A 57 -10.16 -15.72 13.53
C GLN A 57 -10.49 -15.64 15.02
N HIS A 58 -10.06 -14.57 15.70
CA HIS A 58 -10.32 -14.40 17.12
C HIS A 58 -11.79 -14.04 17.43
N TYR A 59 -12.39 -13.15 16.64
CA TYR A 59 -13.77 -12.70 16.83
C TYR A 59 -14.81 -13.56 16.10
N GLY A 60 -14.38 -14.56 15.30
CA GLY A 60 -15.25 -15.40 14.49
C GLY A 60 -16.00 -14.66 13.37
N ARG A 61 -15.55 -13.46 12.99
CA ARG A 61 -16.23 -12.56 12.03
C ARG A 61 -15.33 -12.24 10.83
N GLN A 62 -15.44 -13.05 9.79
CA GLN A 62 -14.97 -12.70 8.45
C GLN A 62 -16.03 -11.85 7.75
N GLY A 63 -15.64 -10.71 7.17
CA GLY A 63 -16.59 -9.69 6.75
C GLY A 63 -16.10 -8.78 5.63
N ALA A 64 -16.74 -7.62 5.52
CA ALA A 64 -16.51 -6.68 4.44
C ALA A 64 -15.10 -6.05 4.48
N SER A 65 -14.55 -5.86 5.69
CA SER A 65 -13.20 -5.29 5.87
C SER A 65 -12.10 -6.16 5.25
N GLN A 66 -12.13 -7.49 5.46
CA GLN A 66 -11.15 -8.42 4.88
C GLN A 66 -11.25 -8.47 3.36
N ARG A 67 -12.47 -8.51 2.81
CA ARG A 67 -12.66 -8.52 1.35
C ARG A 67 -12.14 -7.23 0.71
N ALA A 68 -12.41 -6.08 1.32
CA ALA A 68 -11.92 -4.80 0.84
C ALA A 68 -10.39 -4.71 0.91
N ALA A 69 -9.77 -5.10 2.03
CA ALA A 69 -8.32 -5.12 2.18
C ALA A 69 -7.64 -6.03 1.15
N ARG A 70 -8.15 -7.27 1.01
CA ARG A 70 -7.62 -8.26 0.07
C ARG A 70 -7.78 -7.81 -1.38
N SER A 71 -8.90 -7.19 -1.74
CA SER A 71 -9.11 -6.63 -3.08
C SER A 71 -8.06 -5.55 -3.42
N THR A 72 -7.84 -4.59 -2.51
CA THR A 72 -6.80 -3.57 -2.70
C THR A 72 -5.40 -4.17 -2.74
N PHE A 73 -5.10 -5.16 -1.88
CA PHE A 73 -3.81 -5.83 -1.88
C PHE A 73 -3.53 -6.58 -3.19
N LEU A 74 -4.52 -7.32 -3.71
CA LEU A 74 -4.41 -8.01 -5.00
C LEU A 74 -4.24 -7.01 -6.15
N ARG A 75 -4.97 -5.90 -6.13
CA ARG A 75 -4.81 -4.81 -7.10
C ARG A 75 -3.38 -4.27 -7.09
N LEU A 76 -2.79 -4.03 -5.92
CA LEU A 76 -1.41 -3.58 -5.82
C LEU A 76 -0.42 -4.61 -6.39
N GLN A 77 -0.64 -5.91 -6.13
CA GLN A 77 0.22 -6.97 -6.70
C GLN A 77 0.10 -7.12 -8.22
N SER A 78 -1.07 -6.85 -8.78
CA SER A 78 -1.32 -7.00 -10.22
C SER A 78 -1.04 -5.74 -11.03
N THR A 79 -0.64 -4.64 -10.39
CA THR A 79 -0.42 -3.36 -11.06
C THR A 79 1.05 -3.17 -11.40
N ASP A 80 1.32 -2.69 -12.62
CA ASP A 80 2.65 -2.28 -13.06
C ASP A 80 2.86 -0.77 -12.80
N ILE A 81 4.08 -0.36 -12.44
CA ILE A 81 4.42 1.04 -12.27
C ILE A 81 4.19 1.84 -13.55
N ASP A 82 4.47 1.27 -14.72
CA ASP A 82 4.27 1.95 -16.00
C ASP A 82 2.79 2.28 -16.23
N ALA A 83 1.89 1.40 -15.80
CA ALA A 83 0.45 1.63 -15.86
C ALA A 83 0.01 2.76 -14.89
N ILE A 84 0.58 2.81 -13.69
CA ILE A 84 0.29 3.89 -12.71
C ILE A 84 0.74 5.24 -13.27
N ILE A 85 1.94 5.30 -13.85
CA ILE A 85 2.46 6.55 -14.41
C ILE A 85 1.66 6.98 -15.63
N ALA A 86 1.27 6.05 -16.52
CA ALA A 86 0.45 6.35 -17.69
C ALA A 86 -0.97 6.82 -17.32
N ALA A 87 -1.57 6.24 -16.27
CA ALA A 87 -2.89 6.64 -15.78
C ALA A 87 -2.87 7.91 -14.93
N GLY A 88 -1.69 8.32 -14.44
CA GLY A 88 -1.51 9.47 -13.57
C GLY A 88 -1.29 9.07 -12.11
N LEU A 89 -0.14 9.48 -11.57
CA LEU A 89 0.26 9.14 -10.19
C LEU A 89 -0.67 9.77 -9.14
N HIS A 90 -1.13 11.01 -9.37
CA HIS A 90 -1.96 11.71 -8.41
C HIS A 90 -3.36 11.09 -8.34
N GLU A 91 -3.90 10.69 -9.49
CA GLU A 91 -5.16 10.03 -9.69
C GLU A 91 -5.16 8.67 -8.99
N PHE A 92 -4.10 7.89 -9.20
CA PHE A 92 -3.88 6.62 -8.50
C PHE A 92 -3.87 6.80 -6.98
N LEU A 93 -3.06 7.74 -6.48
CA LEU A 93 -2.93 7.99 -5.03
C LEU A 93 -4.24 8.50 -4.41
N SER A 94 -4.98 9.34 -5.13
CA SER A 94 -6.27 9.85 -4.66
C SER A 94 -7.31 8.73 -4.55
N GLY A 95 -7.39 7.86 -5.56
CA GLY A 95 -8.23 6.66 -5.50
C GLY A 95 -7.81 5.72 -4.37
N PHE A 96 -6.51 5.55 -4.16
CA PHE A 96 -5.99 4.74 -3.06
C PHE A 96 -6.38 5.29 -1.68
N VAL A 97 -6.28 6.61 -1.47
CA VAL A 97 -6.70 7.25 -0.21
C VAL A 97 -8.19 7.06 0.04
N ALA A 98 -9.02 7.17 -0.99
CA ALA A 98 -10.46 6.92 -0.89
C ALA A 98 -10.75 5.47 -0.48
N GLU A 99 -10.12 4.48 -1.12
CA GLU A 99 -10.27 3.07 -0.75
C GLU A 99 -9.77 2.78 0.67
N ASN A 100 -8.67 3.40 1.08
CA ASN A 100 -8.14 3.26 2.43
C ASN A 100 -9.09 3.84 3.49
N THR A 101 -9.72 4.98 3.19
CA THR A 101 -10.73 5.59 4.06
C THR A 101 -11.96 4.70 4.18
N ARG A 102 -12.43 4.15 3.06
CA ARG A 102 -13.55 3.20 3.03
C ARG A 102 -13.25 1.94 3.83
N LEU A 103 -12.03 1.41 3.73
CA LEU A 103 -11.59 0.27 4.54
C LEU A 103 -11.63 0.58 6.04
N GLY A 104 -11.17 1.77 6.45
CA GLY A 104 -11.24 2.22 7.85
C GLY A 104 -12.68 2.22 8.39
N ALA A 105 -13.64 2.71 7.60
CA ALA A 105 -15.06 2.68 7.98
C ALA A 105 -15.59 1.25 8.13
N LEU A 106 -15.25 0.33 7.21
CA LEU A 106 -15.66 -1.07 7.28
C LEU A 106 -15.07 -1.80 8.49
N ILE A 107 -13.83 -1.49 8.88
CA ILE A 107 -13.21 -2.05 10.08
C ILE A 107 -13.97 -1.58 11.32
N ALA A 108 -14.30 -0.28 11.39
CA ALA A 108 -15.05 0.28 12.50
C ALA A 108 -16.44 -0.35 12.64
N GLU A 109 -17.19 -0.46 11.54
CA GLU A 109 -18.51 -1.10 11.52
C GLU A 109 -18.46 -2.57 11.96
N GLN A 110 -17.41 -3.29 11.56
CA GLN A 110 -17.32 -4.74 11.82
C GLN A 110 -16.87 -5.09 13.24
N TYR A 111 -16.04 -4.25 13.88
CA TYR A 111 -15.36 -4.59 15.14
C TYR A 111 -15.52 -3.57 16.27
N LEU A 112 -15.96 -2.34 15.99
CA LEU A 112 -16.08 -1.26 16.98
C LEU A 112 -17.53 -0.87 17.30
N VAL A 113 -18.51 -1.55 16.68
CA VAL A 113 -19.94 -1.48 16.98
C VAL A 113 -20.39 -2.81 17.55
#